data_AF-A0A9E2IEY8-F1
#
_entry.id   AF-A0A9E2IEY8-F1
#
_cell.length_a   1.000
_cell.length_b   1.000
_cell.length_c   1.000
_cell.angle_alpha   90.00
_cell.angle_beta   90.00
_cell.angle_gamma   90.00
#
_symmetry.space_group_name_H-M   'P 1'
#
loop_
_entity.id
_entity.type
_entity.pdbx_description
1 polymer ?
#
loop_
_entity_poly.entity_id
_entity_poly.type
_entity_poly.pdbx_seq_one_letter_code
_entity_poly.pdbx_strand_id
1 'polypeptide(L)' 'YSAVCDSFIKSFQKKYGASINVVATGGDAAFIRRYTVGIKKVFPDLIFTGLSLLLENIK' A
#
# COMPACT_ATOMS: atom_id res chain seq x y z
N TYR A 1 1.14 7.88 -12.81
CA TYR A 1 0.82 6.85 -11.79
C TYR A 1 0.16 7.41 -10.53
N SER A 2 0.68 8.49 -9.91
CA SER A 2 0.09 9.10 -8.70
C SER A 2 -1.41 9.42 -8.79
N ALA A 3 -1.84 10.14 -9.84
CA ALA A 3 -3.27 10.49 -10.02
C ALA A 3 -4.19 9.27 -10.14
N VAL A 4 -3.69 8.18 -10.74
CA VAL A 4 -4.42 6.90 -10.84
C VAL A 4 -4.52 6.25 -9.46
N CYS A 5 -3.43 6.23 -8.69
CA CYS A 5 -3.44 5.76 -7.30
C CYS A 5 -4.44 6.56 -6.45
N ASP A 6 -4.46 7.88 -6.55
CA ASP A 6 -5.42 8.72 -5.81
C ASP A 6 -6.87 8.42 -6.18
N SER A 7 -7.16 8.19 -7.47
CA SER A 7 -8.51 7.81 -7.93
C SER A 7 -8.96 6.48 -7.32
N PHE A 8 -8.08 5.48 -7.30
CA PHE A 8 -8.37 4.21 -6.64
C PHE A 8 -8.57 4.39 -5.15
N ILE A 9 -7.65 5.09 -4.46
CA ILE A 9 -7.75 5.31 -3.01
C ILE A 9 -9.09 5.95 -2.65
N LYS A 10 -9.51 7.01 -3.36
CA LYS A 10 -10.83 7.64 -3.17
C LYS A 10 -11.97 6.67 -3.39
N SER A 11 -11.89 5.83 -4.42
CA SER A 11 -12.91 4.80 -4.71
C SER A 11 -13.00 3.76 -3.59
N PHE A 12 -11.87 3.29 -3.08
CA PHE A 12 -11.82 2.36 -1.94
C PHE A 12 -12.31 3.03 -0.65
N GLN A 13 -11.93 4.28 -0.38
CA GLN A 13 -12.41 5.04 0.78
C GLN A 13 -13.92 5.25 0.75
N LYS A 14 -14.48 5.53 -0.43
CA LYS A 14 -15.93 5.65 -0.61
C LYS A 14 -16.66 4.33 -0.35
N LYS A 15 -16.07 3.20 -0.76
CA LYS A 15 -16.70 1.88 -0.65
C LYS A 15 -16.55 1.25 0.75
N TYR A 16 -15.38 1.39 1.37
CA TYR A 16 -15.02 0.67 2.60
C TYR A 16 -14.81 1.58 3.81
N GLY A 17 -14.93 2.90 3.63
CA GLY A 17 -14.80 3.91 4.68
C GLY A 17 -13.51 4.73 4.58
N ALA A 18 -13.56 5.99 5.03
CA ALA A 18 -12.43 6.92 4.99
C ALA A 18 -11.23 6.49 5.86
N SER A 19 -11.43 5.55 6.79
CA SER A 19 -10.43 5.08 7.75
C SER A 19 -9.44 4.07 7.19
N ILE A 20 -9.59 3.62 5.93
CA ILE A 20 -8.68 2.61 5.36
C ILE A 20 -7.21 3.08 5.41
N ASN A 21 -6.34 2.17 5.83
CA ASN A 21 -4.90 2.39 5.85
C ASN A 21 -4.31 1.93 4.53
N VAL A 22 -3.94 2.89 3.68
CA VAL A 22 -3.28 2.59 2.41
C VAL A 22 -1.78 2.56 2.60
N VAL A 23 -1.16 1.44 2.25
CA VAL A 23 0.29 1.26 2.22
C VAL A 23 0.74 0.92 0.80
N ALA A 24 1.97 1.27 0.44
CA ALA A 24 2.54 0.99 -0.88
C ALA A 24 3.86 0.21 -0.77
N THR A 25 4.16 -0.59 -1.78
CA THR A 25 5.42 -1.35 -1.92
C THR A 25 5.90 -1.30 -3.38
N GLY A 26 7.14 -1.71 -3.65
CA GLY A 26 7.79 -1.65 -4.97
C GLY A 26 8.76 -0.48 -5.15
N GLY A 27 9.57 -0.52 -6.21
CA GLY A 27 10.68 0.42 -6.44
C GLY A 27 10.24 1.89 -6.52
N ASP A 28 9.13 2.17 -7.21
CA ASP A 28 8.62 3.53 -7.40
C ASP A 28 7.73 4.03 -6.24
N ALA A 29 7.44 3.19 -5.23
CA ALA A 29 6.47 3.52 -4.19
C ALA A 29 6.86 4.75 -3.37
N ALA A 30 8.16 4.89 -3.07
CA ALA A 30 8.69 6.05 -2.34
C ALA A 30 8.53 7.34 -3.15
N PHE A 31 8.72 7.27 -4.47
CA PHE A 31 8.54 8.40 -5.37
C PHE A 31 7.05 8.77 -5.49
N ILE A 32 6.18 7.79 -5.76
CA ILE A 32 4.73 7.99 -5.92
C ILE A 32 4.11 8.59 -4.64
N ARG A 33 4.52 8.11 -3.46
CA ARG A 33 4.04 8.65 -2.17
C ARG A 33 4.24 10.17 -2.05
N ARG A 34 5.29 10.74 -2.64
CA ARG A 34 5.53 12.20 -2.61
C ARG A 34 4.42 13.01 -3.29
N TYR A 35 3.64 12.37 -4.16
CA TYR A 35 2.61 12.99 -4.99
C TYR A 35 1.20 12.43 -4.73
N THR A 36 1.02 11.58 -3.73
CA THR A 36 -0.25 10.89 -3.42
C THR A 36 -0.50 10.95 -1.92
N VAL A 37 -1.43 11.82 -1.50
CA VAL A 37 -1.72 12.10 -0.08
C VAL A 37 -2.34 10.88 0.62
N GLY A 38 -2.98 9.99 -0.13
CA GLY A 38 -3.65 8.81 0.41
C GLY A 38 -2.72 7.72 0.94
N ILE A 39 -1.45 7.67 0.51
CA ILE A 39 -0.51 6.61 0.91
C ILE A 39 0.13 6.98 2.25
N LYS A 40 -0.28 6.29 3.33
CA LYS A 40 0.21 6.55 4.69
C LYS A 40 1.66 6.10 4.89
N LYS A 41 2.02 4.94 4.33
CA LYS A 41 3.34 4.33 4.54
C LYS A 41 3.82 3.57 3.30
N VAL A 42 5.13 3.59 3.08
CA VAL A 42 5.81 2.70 2.12
C VAL A 42 6.46 1.56 2.91
N PHE A 43 6.23 0.34 2.48
CA PHE A 43 6.78 -0.91 3.02
C PHE A 43 7.54 -1.63 1.90
N PRO A 44 8.84 -1.34 1.70
CA PRO A 44 9.62 -1.95 0.62
C PRO A 44 9.66 -3.48 0.69
N ASP A 45 9.79 -4.03 1.90
CA ASP A 45 9.96 -5.47 2.14
C ASP A 45 8.65 -6.21 2.41
N LEU A 46 7.52 -5.68 1.95
CA LEU A 46 6.19 -6.24 2.24
C LEU A 46 6.08 -7.71 1.80
N ILE A 47 6.61 -8.03 0.61
CA ILE A 47 6.58 -9.39 0.06
C ILE A 47 7.44 -10.34 0.92
N PHE A 48 8.64 -9.93 1.30
CA PHE A 48 9.54 -10.76 2.12
C PHE A 48 8.98 -10.98 3.52
N THR A 49 8.35 -9.95 4.10
CA THR A 49 7.64 -10.07 5.39
C THR A 49 6.51 -11.10 5.28
N GLY A 50 5.69 -11.02 4.22
CA GLY A 50 4.62 -11.99 3.99
C GLY A 50 5.13 -13.42 3.79
N LEU A 51 6.23 -13.59 3.04
CA LEU A 51 6.87 -14.90 2.85
C LEU A 51 7.37 -15.50 4.17
N SER A 52 8.00 -14.70 5.03
CA SER A 52 8.46 -15.16 6.36
C SER A 52 7.28 -15.67 7.20
N LEU A 53 6.20 -14.91 7.26
CA LEU A 53 5.00 -15.28 8.02
C LEU A 53 4.36 -16.57 7.48
N LEU A 54 4.33 -16.75 6.16
CA LEU A 54 3.80 -17.98 5.57
C LEU A 54 4.65 -19.21 5.93
N LEU A 55 5.99 -19.08 5.90
CA LEU A 55 6.90 -20.16 6.24
C LEU A 55 6.82 -20.56 7.72
N GLU A 56 6.59 -19.61 8.62
CA GLU A 56 6.37 -19.87 10.04
C GLU A 56 5.12 -20.72 10.29
N ASN A 57 4.09 -20.60 9.44
CA ASN A 57 2.82 -21.34 9.56
C ASN A 57 2.85 -22.73 8.88
N ILE A 58 3.96 -23.11 8.23
CA ILE A 58 4.13 -24.43 7.60
C ILE A 58 4.87 -25.42 8.52
N LYS A 59 5.36 -24.96 9.68
CA LYS A 59 5.96 -25.80 10.73
C LYS A 59 4.90 -26.43 11.62
#